data_AF-A0A7V1PXP0-F1
#
_entry.id   AF-A0A7V1PXP0-F1
#
_cell.length_a   1.000
_cell.length_b   1.000
_cell.length_c   1.000
_cell.angle_alpha   90.00
_cell.angle_beta   90.00
_cell.angle_gamma   90.00
#
_symmetry.space_group_name_H-M   'P 1'
#
loop_
_entity.id
_entity.type
_entity.pdbx_description
1 polymer ?
#
loop_
_entity_poly.entity_id
_entity_poly.type
_entity_poly.pdbx_seq_one_letter_code
_entity_poly.pdbx_strand_id
1 'polypeptide(L)'
;MTNELFASLQEILRNNSSFPGVGSIIILKFAKELSPEEFQYDEIIKVLQEILLKIDHIDFNELIKFASSIKGADIEKIQEKVINEGDGHAVYKFTRDIKGADIEKLEEAICKTKSTKFIYEFTQNVKGADIERLQDAILRVNSYMNSKYLYEFAHGIKGADIERLQDAVIRSVEKEYIIKFAQYVEGANIEKLEEAIIKTRSGNDIRKFAQYVKGANIERLQDVIIETKDAKIMYDFVYSVNTHDIERLQDAIIETRNAKYIFSFAVNIPGANVGKLESAICDTNDARHICLFVKNVKVANIQKLKSRIFQINNIEYIYELIEVPGIDMSELEDIICRYGNAEYIYKFASNYEDVDLNKCYEAIFNTDSDEFIEKFIEDCLGHKKIKTGEV
;
A
#
# COMPACT_ATOMS: atom_id res chain seq x y z
N MET A 1 -59.74 29.08 4.76
CA MET A 1 -58.39 28.50 4.64
C MET A 1 -57.84 28.53 3.20
N THR A 2 -58.63 28.83 2.17
CA THR A 2 -58.20 28.71 0.76
C THR A 2 -57.46 29.93 0.19
N ASN A 3 -57.74 31.16 0.64
CA ASN A 3 -57.14 32.38 0.05
C ASN A 3 -55.74 32.71 0.55
N GLU A 4 -55.44 32.51 1.83
CA GLU A 4 -54.06 32.64 2.35
C GLU A 4 -53.15 31.55 1.77
N LEU A 5 -53.66 30.34 1.62
CA LEU A 5 -52.91 29.23 1.03
C LEU A 5 -52.51 29.52 -0.42
N PHE A 6 -53.45 30.04 -1.21
CA PHE A 6 -53.19 30.42 -2.59
C PHE A 6 -52.19 31.59 -2.68
N ALA A 7 -52.28 32.55 -1.76
CA ALA A 7 -51.35 33.67 -1.68
C ALA A 7 -49.93 33.21 -1.29
N SER A 8 -49.79 32.32 -0.31
CA SER A 8 -48.51 31.72 0.07
C SER A 8 -47.92 30.85 -1.04
N LEU A 9 -48.74 30.09 -1.78
CA LEU A 9 -48.28 29.33 -2.96
C LEU A 9 -47.82 30.24 -4.09
N GLN A 10 -48.52 31.34 -4.35
CA GLN A 10 -48.09 32.35 -5.32
C GLN A 10 -46.79 33.05 -4.90
N GLU A 11 -46.59 33.28 -3.61
CA GLU A 11 -45.37 33.85 -3.06
C GLU A 11 -44.19 32.86 -3.15
N ILE A 12 -44.42 31.57 -2.90
CA ILE A 12 -43.41 30.50 -3.10
C ILE A 12 -42.99 30.39 -4.56
N LEU A 13 -43.96 30.43 -5.49
CA LEU A 13 -43.69 30.44 -6.93
C LEU A 13 -42.91 31.69 -7.37
N ARG A 14 -43.16 32.86 -6.76
CA ARG A 14 -42.40 34.10 -7.00
C ARG A 14 -41.01 34.10 -6.37
N ASN A 15 -40.81 33.42 -5.24
CA ASN A 15 -39.54 33.44 -4.51
C ASN A 15 -38.56 32.37 -4.99
N ASN A 16 -39.03 31.28 -5.61
CA ASN A 16 -38.15 30.23 -6.16
C ASN A 16 -37.24 30.75 -7.29
N SER A 17 -37.62 31.82 -8.00
CA SER A 17 -36.74 32.49 -8.97
C SER A 17 -35.60 33.28 -8.34
N SER A 18 -35.69 33.59 -7.04
CA SER A 18 -34.73 34.42 -6.31
C SER A 18 -33.79 33.59 -5.41
N PHE A 19 -34.23 32.40 -4.96
CA PHE A 19 -33.43 31.46 -4.16
C PHE A 19 -33.76 30.00 -4.55
N PRO A 20 -32.94 29.36 -5.41
CA PRO A 20 -33.17 27.98 -5.84
C PRO A 20 -33.21 27.02 -4.63
N GLY A 21 -34.26 26.20 -4.52
CA GLY A 21 -34.39 25.14 -3.51
C GLY A 21 -35.17 25.52 -2.24
N VAL A 22 -35.38 26.81 -1.95
CA VAL A 22 -36.19 27.23 -0.78
C VAL A 22 -37.66 26.87 -0.98
N GLY A 23 -38.18 26.99 -2.22
CA GLY A 23 -39.59 26.72 -2.49
C GLY A 23 -39.96 25.24 -2.38
N SER A 24 -39.08 24.30 -2.76
CA SER A 24 -39.37 22.86 -2.61
C SER A 24 -39.44 22.44 -1.13
N ILE A 25 -38.60 23.02 -0.26
CA ILE A 25 -38.62 22.75 1.18
C ILE A 25 -39.92 23.23 1.81
N ILE A 26 -40.38 24.43 1.44
CA ILE A 26 -41.65 24.98 1.96
C ILE A 26 -42.83 24.11 1.51
N ILE A 27 -42.85 23.71 0.24
CA ILE A 27 -43.89 22.80 -0.29
C ILE A 27 -43.89 21.48 0.47
N LEU A 28 -42.73 20.86 0.68
CA LEU A 28 -42.63 19.59 1.42
C LEU A 28 -43.10 19.75 2.87
N LYS A 29 -42.71 20.84 3.55
CA LYS A 29 -43.13 21.11 4.92
C LYS A 29 -44.65 21.27 4.99
N PHE A 30 -45.22 22.08 4.10
CA PHE A 30 -46.67 22.27 4.01
C PHE A 30 -47.39 20.94 3.75
N ALA A 31 -46.93 20.14 2.79
CA ALA A 31 -47.53 18.84 2.49
C ALA A 31 -47.52 17.87 3.68
N LYS A 32 -46.50 17.93 4.54
CA LYS A 32 -46.40 17.11 5.76
C LYS A 32 -47.34 17.54 6.88
N GLU A 33 -47.74 18.81 6.91
CA GLU A 33 -48.63 19.37 7.93
C GLU A 33 -50.11 19.18 7.56
N LEU A 34 -50.42 18.90 6.29
CA LEU A 34 -51.77 18.60 5.82
C LEU A 34 -52.30 17.28 6.39
N SER A 35 -53.47 17.33 7.00
CA SER A 35 -54.18 16.13 7.45
C SER A 35 -54.81 15.41 6.24
N PRO A 36 -54.61 14.08 6.10
CA PRO A 36 -55.26 13.29 5.04
C PRO A 36 -56.80 13.29 5.07
N GLU A 37 -57.40 13.78 6.17
CA GLU A 37 -58.84 13.93 6.36
C GLU A 37 -59.37 15.28 5.87
N GLU A 38 -58.51 16.20 5.45
CA GLU A 38 -58.90 17.50 4.92
C GLU A 38 -59.68 17.40 3.61
N PHE A 39 -60.68 18.28 3.46
CA PHE A 39 -61.43 18.42 2.22
C PHE A 39 -60.49 18.88 1.11
N GLN A 40 -60.44 18.13 0.00
CA GLN A 40 -59.55 18.33 -1.16
C GLN A 40 -58.06 17.98 -0.96
N TYR A 41 -57.73 17.14 0.03
CA TYR A 41 -56.35 16.70 0.26
C TYR A 41 -55.66 16.21 -1.03
N ASP A 42 -56.30 15.30 -1.77
CA ASP A 42 -55.73 14.71 -2.99
C ASP A 42 -55.48 15.77 -4.09
N GLU A 43 -56.41 16.71 -4.28
CA GLU A 43 -56.23 17.82 -5.22
C GLU A 43 -55.09 18.76 -4.80
N ILE A 44 -54.97 19.06 -3.51
CA ILE A 44 -53.88 19.89 -2.99
C ILE A 44 -52.54 19.19 -3.22
N ILE A 45 -52.41 17.92 -2.84
CA ILE A 45 -51.17 17.14 -3.05
C ILE A 45 -50.80 17.09 -4.53
N LYS A 46 -51.78 16.89 -5.42
CA LYS A 46 -51.56 16.92 -6.87
C LYS A 46 -50.98 18.25 -7.35
N VAL A 47 -51.56 19.38 -6.93
CA VAL A 47 -51.07 20.72 -7.30
C VAL A 47 -49.66 20.96 -6.76
N LEU A 48 -49.40 20.60 -5.50
CA LEU A 48 -48.07 20.72 -4.90
C LEU A 48 -47.02 19.92 -5.68
N GLN A 49 -47.35 18.68 -6.06
CA GLN A 49 -46.46 17.86 -6.86
C GLN A 49 -46.22 18.45 -8.25
N GLU A 50 -47.25 18.93 -8.94
CA GLU A 50 -47.10 19.58 -10.25
C GLU A 50 -46.18 20.81 -10.18
N ILE A 51 -46.20 21.55 -9.08
CA ILE A 51 -45.26 22.64 -8.84
C ILE A 51 -43.84 22.09 -8.67
N LEU A 52 -43.63 21.09 -7.80
CA LEU A 52 -42.31 20.48 -7.58
C LEU A 52 -41.68 19.95 -8.87
N LEU A 53 -42.47 19.30 -9.74
CA LEU A 53 -41.99 18.74 -11.00
C LEU A 53 -41.54 19.81 -12.01
N LYS A 54 -42.01 21.05 -11.88
CA LYS A 54 -41.65 22.20 -12.74
C LYS A 54 -40.47 23.01 -12.21
N ILE A 55 -39.96 22.71 -11.01
CA ILE A 55 -38.80 23.41 -10.47
C ILE A 55 -37.54 22.95 -11.22
N ASP A 56 -36.90 23.88 -11.91
CA ASP A 56 -35.58 23.66 -12.51
C ASP A 56 -34.54 23.44 -11.41
N HIS A 57 -33.61 22.51 -11.63
CA HIS A 57 -32.55 22.17 -10.67
C HIS A 57 -33.05 21.83 -9.26
N ILE A 58 -34.22 21.19 -9.16
CA ILE A 58 -34.74 20.69 -7.88
C ILE A 58 -33.73 19.75 -7.21
N ASP A 59 -33.57 19.86 -5.89
CA ASP A 59 -32.89 18.83 -5.12
C ASP A 59 -33.75 17.57 -5.11
N PHE A 60 -33.30 16.54 -5.84
CA PHE A 60 -33.99 15.25 -5.90
C PHE A 60 -34.21 14.61 -4.53
N ASN A 61 -33.42 14.94 -3.50
CA ASN A 61 -33.68 14.48 -2.15
C ASN A 61 -35.02 14.98 -1.61
N GLU A 62 -35.40 16.21 -1.91
CA GLU A 62 -36.69 16.77 -1.48
C GLU A 62 -37.84 16.14 -2.27
N LEU A 63 -37.63 15.89 -3.56
CA LEU A 63 -38.61 15.20 -4.39
C LEU A 63 -38.82 13.73 -3.95
N ILE A 64 -37.75 13.01 -3.60
CA ILE A 64 -37.80 11.65 -3.04
C ILE A 64 -38.47 11.65 -1.65
N LYS A 65 -38.18 12.66 -0.81
CA LYS A 65 -38.86 12.81 0.49
C LYS A 65 -40.37 13.05 0.31
N PHE A 66 -40.76 13.84 -0.69
CA PHE A 66 -42.16 14.03 -1.03
C PHE A 66 -42.81 12.69 -1.41
N ALA A 67 -42.21 11.96 -2.36
CA ALA A 67 -42.71 10.65 -2.81
C ALA A 67 -42.83 9.61 -1.67
N SER A 68 -41.85 9.57 -0.75
CA SER A 68 -41.83 8.60 0.35
C SER A 68 -42.74 8.96 1.54
N SER A 69 -42.99 10.25 1.77
CA SER A 69 -43.64 10.72 3.00
C SER A 69 -45.09 11.17 2.81
N ILE A 70 -45.48 11.54 1.59
CA ILE A 70 -46.79 12.16 1.33
C ILE A 70 -47.73 11.13 0.73
N LYS A 71 -48.85 10.87 1.41
CA LYS A 71 -49.91 9.99 0.90
C LYS A 71 -50.52 10.62 -0.36
N GLY A 72 -50.79 9.80 -1.38
CA GLY A 72 -51.36 10.28 -2.64
C GLY A 72 -50.34 10.91 -3.60
N ALA A 73 -49.04 10.93 -3.26
CA ALA A 73 -48.00 11.30 -4.22
C ALA A 73 -48.03 10.36 -5.44
N ASP A 74 -48.00 10.96 -6.64
CA ASP A 74 -47.99 10.27 -7.91
C ASP A 74 -46.53 9.86 -8.22
N ILE A 75 -46.19 8.64 -7.79
CA ILE A 75 -44.85 8.06 -7.85
C ILE A 75 -44.35 7.94 -9.28
N GLU A 76 -45.22 7.64 -10.24
CA GLU A 76 -44.85 7.44 -11.64
C GLU A 76 -44.26 8.72 -12.24
N LYS A 77 -44.94 9.86 -12.08
CA LYS A 77 -44.41 11.16 -12.59
C LYS A 77 -43.11 11.58 -11.91
N ILE A 78 -42.99 11.31 -10.61
CA ILE A 78 -41.76 11.62 -9.90
C ILE A 78 -40.61 10.74 -10.42
N GLN A 79 -40.89 9.46 -10.63
CA GLN A 79 -39.93 8.52 -11.20
C GLN A 79 -39.48 8.97 -12.59
N GLU A 80 -40.39 9.38 -13.47
CA GLU A 80 -40.05 9.90 -14.80
C GLU A 80 -39.09 11.09 -14.71
N LYS A 81 -39.34 12.04 -13.80
CA LYS A 81 -38.43 13.17 -13.60
C LYS A 81 -37.05 12.72 -13.11
N VAL A 82 -36.99 11.78 -12.17
CA VAL A 82 -35.72 11.19 -11.68
C VAL A 82 -34.96 10.48 -12.80
N ILE A 83 -35.65 9.72 -13.66
CA ILE A 83 -35.03 9.02 -14.78
C ILE A 83 -34.45 9.99 -15.82
N ASN A 84 -35.18 11.07 -16.11
CA ASN A 84 -34.83 12.00 -17.18
C ASN A 84 -33.77 13.03 -16.78
N GLU A 85 -33.80 13.46 -15.53
CA GLU A 85 -33.00 14.60 -15.05
C GLU A 85 -32.09 14.26 -13.85
N GLY A 86 -32.31 13.13 -13.19
CA GLY A 86 -31.56 12.71 -12.01
C GLY A 86 -30.17 12.17 -12.35
N ASP A 87 -29.22 12.38 -11.44
CA ASP A 87 -27.94 11.69 -11.48
C ASP A 87 -28.06 10.25 -10.95
N GLY A 88 -26.97 9.48 -11.01
CA GLY A 88 -26.99 8.10 -10.50
C GLY A 88 -27.29 8.00 -9.00
N HIS A 89 -27.01 9.04 -8.21
CA HIS A 89 -27.37 9.06 -6.80
C HIS A 89 -28.87 9.18 -6.61
N ALA A 90 -29.52 10.09 -7.36
CA ALA A 90 -30.97 10.28 -7.33
C ALA A 90 -31.71 9.01 -7.78
N VAL A 91 -31.29 8.39 -8.89
CA VAL A 91 -31.89 7.14 -9.39
C VAL A 91 -31.77 6.01 -8.36
N TYR A 92 -30.56 5.78 -7.82
CA TYR A 92 -30.34 4.77 -6.79
C TYR A 92 -31.19 5.02 -5.54
N LYS A 93 -31.16 6.26 -5.03
CA LYS A 93 -31.89 6.63 -3.81
C LYS A 93 -33.40 6.50 -3.99
N PHE A 94 -33.94 6.92 -5.14
CA PHE A 94 -35.36 6.75 -5.46
C PHE A 94 -35.74 5.27 -5.44
N THR A 95 -34.96 4.41 -6.11
CA THR A 95 -35.22 2.96 -6.17
C THR A 95 -35.21 2.31 -4.78
N ARG A 96 -34.27 2.71 -3.92
CA ARG A 96 -34.14 2.16 -2.56
C ARG A 96 -35.26 2.64 -1.62
N ASP A 97 -35.62 3.92 -1.71
CA ASP A 97 -36.48 4.57 -0.71
C ASP A 97 -37.97 4.51 -1.07
N ILE A 98 -38.33 4.29 -2.35
CA ILE A 98 -39.70 4.38 -2.84
C ILE A 98 -40.31 3.01 -3.12
N LYS A 99 -41.34 2.66 -2.36
CA LYS A 99 -42.13 1.43 -2.60
C LYS A 99 -42.99 1.58 -3.84
N GLY A 100 -43.04 0.54 -4.68
CA GLY A 100 -43.82 0.54 -5.92
C GLY A 100 -43.14 1.24 -7.09
N ALA A 101 -41.88 1.65 -6.94
CA ALA A 101 -41.07 2.13 -8.04
C ALA A 101 -40.92 1.05 -9.12
N ASP A 102 -41.01 1.46 -10.38
CA ASP A 102 -40.78 0.59 -11.54
C ASP A 102 -39.26 0.42 -11.72
N ILE A 103 -38.77 -0.70 -11.17
CA ILE A 103 -37.37 -1.08 -11.09
C ILE A 103 -36.76 -1.21 -12.49
N GLU A 104 -37.49 -1.74 -13.48
CA GLU A 104 -36.96 -2.01 -14.81
C GLU A 104 -36.51 -0.72 -15.52
N LYS A 105 -37.34 0.33 -15.42
CA LYS A 105 -37.01 1.67 -15.94
C LYS A 105 -35.84 2.32 -15.17
N LEU A 106 -35.80 2.14 -13.85
CA LEU A 106 -34.73 2.70 -13.01
C LEU A 106 -33.38 1.99 -13.24
N GLU A 107 -33.40 0.71 -13.55
CA GLU A 107 -32.22 -0.04 -13.97
C GLU A 107 -31.68 0.45 -15.32
N GLU A 108 -32.56 0.75 -16.28
CA GLU A 108 -32.12 1.34 -17.55
C GLU A 108 -31.48 2.72 -17.30
N ALA A 109 -32.11 3.53 -16.43
CA ALA A 109 -31.60 4.84 -16.04
C ALA A 109 -30.23 4.75 -15.36
N ILE A 110 -30.04 3.83 -14.39
CA ILE A 110 -28.76 3.69 -13.68
C ILE A 110 -27.64 3.25 -14.64
N CYS A 111 -27.94 2.35 -15.59
CA CYS A 111 -26.99 1.93 -16.61
C CYS A 111 -26.55 3.11 -17.50
N LYS A 112 -27.47 4.00 -17.88
CA LYS A 112 -27.19 5.19 -18.71
C LYS A 112 -26.23 6.16 -18.03
N THR A 113 -26.20 6.21 -16.70
CA THR A 113 -25.29 7.09 -15.96
C THR A 113 -23.82 6.73 -16.13
N LYS A 114 -23.51 5.47 -16.49
CA LYS A 114 -22.14 4.91 -16.57
C LYS A 114 -21.34 5.06 -15.27
N SER A 115 -21.99 5.32 -14.15
CA SER A 115 -21.35 5.35 -12.83
C SER A 115 -21.24 3.93 -12.29
N THR A 116 -20.04 3.34 -12.36
CA THR A 116 -19.77 1.99 -11.85
C THR A 116 -20.13 1.84 -10.37
N LYS A 117 -19.90 2.90 -9.59
CA LYS A 117 -20.32 2.99 -8.19
C LYS A 117 -21.82 2.78 -8.04
N PHE A 118 -22.62 3.57 -8.74
CA PHE A 118 -24.07 3.53 -8.56
C PHE A 118 -24.70 2.30 -9.21
N ILE A 119 -24.13 1.76 -10.29
CA ILE A 119 -24.57 0.48 -10.86
C ILE A 119 -24.32 -0.66 -9.84
N TYR A 120 -23.15 -0.68 -9.18
CA TYR A 120 -22.86 -1.66 -8.13
C TYR A 120 -23.79 -1.50 -6.92
N GLU A 121 -23.93 -0.28 -6.38
CA GLU A 121 -24.80 0.00 -5.24
C GLU A 121 -26.27 -0.37 -5.56
N PHE A 122 -26.72 -0.11 -6.78
CA PHE A 122 -28.03 -0.53 -7.25
C PHE A 122 -28.16 -2.06 -7.23
N THR A 123 -27.22 -2.78 -7.86
CA THR A 123 -27.23 -4.24 -7.93
C THR A 123 -27.23 -4.89 -6.55
N GLN A 124 -26.45 -4.35 -5.61
CA GLN A 124 -26.32 -4.89 -4.26
C GLN A 124 -27.59 -4.70 -3.42
N ASN A 125 -28.27 -3.56 -3.56
CA ASN A 125 -29.30 -3.14 -2.61
C ASN A 125 -30.73 -3.24 -3.16
N VAL A 126 -30.91 -3.41 -4.47
CA VAL A 126 -32.23 -3.50 -5.11
C VAL A 126 -32.64 -4.96 -5.31
N LYS A 127 -33.69 -5.37 -4.61
CA LYS A 127 -34.21 -6.75 -4.70
C LYS A 127 -34.80 -7.00 -6.09
N GLY A 128 -34.38 -8.10 -6.72
CA GLY A 128 -34.87 -8.48 -8.05
C GLY A 128 -34.14 -7.76 -9.20
N ALA A 129 -33.05 -7.06 -8.90
CA ALA A 129 -32.22 -6.43 -9.91
C ALA A 129 -31.69 -7.46 -10.93
N ASP A 130 -31.67 -7.06 -12.20
CA ASP A 130 -31.12 -7.83 -13.31
C ASP A 130 -29.59 -7.75 -13.29
N ILE A 131 -29.00 -8.73 -12.61
CA ILE A 131 -27.55 -8.85 -12.41
C ILE A 131 -26.82 -8.91 -13.77
N GLU A 132 -27.36 -9.63 -14.75
CA GLU A 132 -26.72 -9.78 -16.05
C GLU A 132 -26.63 -8.44 -16.77
N ARG A 133 -27.75 -7.71 -16.85
CA ARG A 133 -27.78 -6.37 -17.48
C ARG A 133 -26.88 -5.37 -16.74
N LEU A 134 -26.91 -5.36 -15.41
CA LEU A 134 -26.11 -4.42 -14.61
C LEU A 134 -24.61 -4.74 -14.70
N GLN A 135 -24.25 -6.03 -14.74
CA GLN A 135 -22.88 -6.45 -15.00
C GLN A 135 -22.43 -6.01 -16.39
N ASP A 136 -23.26 -6.22 -17.42
CA ASP A 136 -23.02 -5.76 -18.78
C ASP A 136 -22.77 -4.26 -18.85
N ALA A 137 -23.52 -3.47 -18.08
CA ALA A 137 -23.35 -2.03 -18.00
C ALA A 137 -21.99 -1.64 -17.39
N ILE A 138 -21.61 -2.24 -16.26
CA ILE A 138 -20.30 -2.00 -15.61
C ILE A 138 -19.13 -2.39 -16.54
N LEU A 139 -19.24 -3.51 -17.23
CA LEU A 139 -18.20 -4.01 -18.15
C LEU A 139 -17.96 -3.08 -19.35
N ARG A 140 -18.97 -2.28 -19.74
CA ARG A 140 -18.87 -1.30 -20.84
C ARG A 140 -18.28 0.04 -20.41
N VAL A 141 -18.12 0.29 -19.10
CA VAL A 141 -17.55 1.55 -18.62
C VAL A 141 -16.03 1.55 -18.78
N ASN A 142 -15.53 2.35 -19.72
CA ASN A 142 -14.09 2.60 -19.89
C ASN A 142 -13.65 3.75 -18.98
N SER A 143 -13.43 3.45 -17.69
CA SER A 143 -12.96 4.41 -16.69
C SER A 143 -11.83 3.82 -15.85
N TYR A 144 -10.86 4.67 -15.50
CA TYR A 144 -9.74 4.31 -14.64
C TYR A 144 -10.19 3.79 -13.26
N MET A 145 -11.34 4.24 -12.74
CA MET A 145 -11.87 3.84 -11.43
C MET A 145 -12.73 2.55 -11.45
N ASN A 146 -12.76 1.83 -12.57
CA ASN A 146 -13.63 0.67 -12.71
C ASN A 146 -13.13 -0.56 -11.91
N SER A 147 -11.81 -0.70 -11.72
CA SER A 147 -11.19 -1.89 -11.12
C SER A 147 -11.76 -2.25 -9.75
N LYS A 148 -11.99 -1.23 -8.91
CA LYS A 148 -12.59 -1.38 -7.59
C LYS A 148 -13.96 -2.03 -7.65
N TYR A 149 -14.84 -1.48 -8.48
CA TYR A 149 -16.22 -1.91 -8.58
C TYR A 149 -16.37 -3.23 -9.35
N LEU A 150 -15.48 -3.55 -10.29
CA LEU A 150 -15.40 -4.88 -10.89
C LEU A 150 -15.11 -5.96 -9.85
N TYR A 151 -14.13 -5.69 -8.97
CA TYR A 151 -13.81 -6.57 -7.84
C TYR A 151 -14.97 -6.67 -6.85
N GLU A 152 -15.53 -5.54 -6.41
CA GLU A 152 -16.64 -5.53 -5.44
C GLU A 152 -17.88 -6.24 -6.00
N PHE A 153 -18.15 -6.10 -7.30
CA PHE A 153 -19.23 -6.80 -7.97
C PHE A 153 -19.00 -8.31 -7.96
N ALA A 154 -17.81 -8.77 -8.37
CA ALA A 154 -17.47 -10.19 -8.40
C ALA A 154 -17.48 -10.83 -7.00
N HIS A 155 -17.03 -10.09 -5.99
CA HIS A 155 -16.97 -10.59 -4.60
C HIS A 155 -18.34 -10.55 -3.90
N GLY A 156 -19.14 -9.51 -4.14
CA GLY A 156 -20.34 -9.21 -3.37
C GLY A 156 -21.66 -9.64 -4.01
N ILE A 157 -21.71 -9.83 -5.32
CA ILE A 157 -22.97 -10.09 -6.05
C ILE A 157 -23.09 -11.58 -6.38
N LYS A 158 -24.02 -12.25 -5.69
CA LYS A 158 -24.32 -13.67 -5.96
C LYS A 158 -24.90 -13.84 -7.36
N GLY A 159 -24.29 -14.73 -8.16
CA GLY A 159 -24.72 -14.99 -9.54
C GLY A 159 -24.02 -14.12 -10.58
N ALA A 160 -23.06 -13.28 -10.17
CA ALA A 160 -22.18 -12.59 -11.10
C ALA A 160 -21.36 -13.58 -11.93
N ASP A 161 -21.13 -13.24 -13.20
CA ASP A 161 -20.23 -14.00 -14.07
C ASP A 161 -18.79 -13.56 -13.79
N ILE A 162 -18.13 -14.39 -12.99
CA ILE A 162 -16.76 -14.19 -12.50
C ILE A 162 -15.75 -14.16 -13.63
N GLU A 163 -15.91 -14.96 -14.68
CA GLU A 163 -14.93 -15.04 -15.77
C GLU A 163 -14.87 -13.71 -16.54
N ARG A 164 -16.04 -13.15 -16.88
CA ARG A 164 -16.10 -11.85 -17.58
C ARG A 164 -15.58 -10.70 -16.73
N LEU A 165 -15.89 -10.70 -15.43
CA LEU A 165 -15.38 -9.71 -14.48
C LEU A 165 -13.87 -9.84 -14.27
N GLN A 166 -13.36 -11.07 -14.24
CA GLN A 166 -11.93 -11.34 -14.16
C GLN A 166 -11.19 -10.78 -15.38
N ASP A 167 -11.73 -10.98 -16.57
CA ASP A 167 -11.14 -10.44 -17.80
C ASP A 167 -11.14 -8.91 -17.81
N ALA A 168 -12.18 -8.29 -17.26
CA ALA A 168 -12.24 -6.85 -17.12
C ALA A 168 -11.24 -6.31 -16.09
N VAL A 169 -11.06 -6.96 -14.93
CA VAL A 169 -10.08 -6.52 -13.93
C VAL A 169 -8.64 -6.70 -14.43
N ILE A 170 -8.35 -7.75 -15.20
CA ILE A 170 -7.02 -7.96 -15.80
C ILE A 170 -6.68 -6.84 -16.80
N ARG A 171 -7.66 -6.39 -17.58
CA ARG A 171 -7.50 -5.26 -18.52
C ARG A 171 -7.39 -3.91 -17.82
N SER A 172 -7.71 -3.82 -16.53
CA SER A 172 -7.67 -2.57 -15.80
C SER A 172 -6.23 -2.17 -15.42
N VAL A 173 -6.05 -0.88 -15.11
CA VAL A 173 -4.73 -0.31 -14.80
C VAL A 173 -4.29 -0.67 -13.38
N GLU A 174 -5.21 -0.87 -12.45
CA GLU A 174 -4.93 -1.00 -11.02
C GLU A 174 -4.68 -2.46 -10.58
N LYS A 175 -3.40 -2.83 -10.51
CA LYS A 175 -2.95 -4.20 -10.21
C LYS A 175 -3.32 -4.68 -8.80
N GLU A 176 -3.52 -3.76 -7.86
CA GLU A 176 -4.03 -4.08 -6.53
C GLU A 176 -5.36 -4.84 -6.59
N TYR A 177 -6.24 -4.49 -7.53
CA TYR A 177 -7.53 -5.18 -7.66
C TYR A 177 -7.43 -6.53 -8.34
N ILE A 178 -6.39 -6.80 -9.15
CA ILE A 178 -6.11 -8.14 -9.66
C ILE A 178 -5.74 -9.07 -8.48
N ILE A 179 -4.90 -8.59 -7.56
CA ILE A 179 -4.51 -9.33 -6.35
C ILE A 179 -5.72 -9.55 -5.43
N LYS A 180 -6.51 -8.51 -5.16
CA LYS A 180 -7.75 -8.62 -4.36
C LYS A 180 -8.76 -9.59 -4.99
N PHE A 181 -8.90 -9.56 -6.32
CA PHE A 181 -9.76 -10.49 -7.04
C PHE A 181 -9.29 -11.93 -6.80
N ALA A 182 -8.01 -12.21 -7.00
CA ALA A 182 -7.44 -13.54 -6.76
C ALA A 182 -7.55 -13.99 -5.28
N GLN A 183 -7.48 -13.05 -4.35
CA GLN A 183 -7.51 -13.34 -2.92
C GLN A 183 -8.92 -13.62 -2.39
N TYR A 184 -9.93 -12.89 -2.86
CA TYR A 184 -11.25 -12.83 -2.22
C TYR A 184 -12.42 -13.29 -3.09
N VAL A 185 -12.25 -13.44 -4.41
CA VAL A 185 -13.35 -13.87 -5.30
C VAL A 185 -13.33 -15.38 -5.44
N GLU A 186 -14.39 -16.03 -4.98
CA GLU A 186 -14.58 -17.47 -5.16
C GLU A 186 -14.77 -17.82 -6.64
N GLY A 187 -14.13 -18.91 -7.09
CA GLY A 187 -14.17 -19.33 -8.49
C GLY A 187 -13.23 -18.55 -9.42
N ALA A 188 -12.43 -17.61 -8.90
CA ALA A 188 -11.41 -16.94 -9.69
C ALA A 188 -10.36 -17.93 -10.24
N ASN A 189 -9.99 -17.76 -11.51
CA ASN A 189 -8.89 -18.49 -12.13
C ASN A 189 -7.56 -17.83 -11.73
N ILE A 190 -6.93 -18.41 -10.70
CA ILE A 190 -5.68 -17.94 -10.10
C ILE A 190 -4.54 -17.93 -11.11
N GLU A 191 -4.43 -18.94 -11.97
CA GLU A 191 -3.35 -19.03 -12.97
C GLU A 191 -3.39 -17.87 -13.97
N LYS A 192 -4.60 -17.51 -14.44
CA LYS A 192 -4.80 -16.38 -15.36
C LYS A 192 -4.50 -15.04 -14.70
N LEU A 193 -4.87 -14.87 -13.42
CA LEU A 193 -4.56 -13.67 -12.63
C LEU A 193 -3.06 -13.58 -12.33
N GLU A 194 -2.42 -14.71 -12.03
CA GLU A 194 -0.98 -14.83 -11.84
C GLU A 194 -0.21 -14.40 -13.09
N GLU A 195 -0.61 -14.91 -14.27
CA GLU A 195 -0.01 -14.51 -15.54
C GLU A 195 -0.14 -13.00 -15.80
N ALA A 196 -1.30 -12.42 -15.45
CA ALA A 196 -1.51 -10.98 -15.56
C ALA A 196 -0.57 -10.18 -14.63
N ILE A 197 -0.32 -10.66 -13.41
CA ILE A 197 0.64 -10.04 -12.48
C ILE A 197 2.08 -10.20 -12.98
N ILE A 198 2.49 -11.38 -13.45
CA ILE A 198 3.83 -11.62 -14.01
C ILE A 198 4.11 -10.66 -15.17
N LYS A 199 3.13 -10.42 -16.06
CA LYS A 199 3.24 -9.49 -17.19
C LYS A 199 3.51 -8.04 -16.78
N THR A 200 3.20 -7.66 -15.53
CA THR A 200 3.54 -6.32 -15.02
C THR A 200 5.03 -6.10 -14.84
N ARG A 201 5.81 -7.19 -14.70
CA ARG A 201 7.24 -7.18 -14.34
C ARG A 201 7.55 -6.41 -13.04
N SER A 202 6.55 -6.17 -12.21
CA SER A 202 6.69 -5.52 -10.91
C SER A 202 6.98 -6.58 -9.85
N GLY A 203 8.23 -6.67 -9.41
CA GLY A 203 8.62 -7.62 -8.36
C GLY A 203 7.84 -7.42 -7.05
N ASN A 204 7.40 -6.19 -6.75
CA ASN A 204 6.53 -5.91 -5.61
C ASN A 204 5.14 -6.52 -5.76
N ASP A 205 4.53 -6.46 -6.95
CA ASP A 205 3.20 -7.02 -7.18
C ASP A 205 3.25 -8.56 -7.26
N ILE A 206 4.29 -9.11 -7.88
CA ILE A 206 4.57 -10.55 -7.90
C ILE A 206 4.75 -11.09 -6.47
N ARG A 207 5.54 -10.40 -5.64
CA ARG A 207 5.72 -10.74 -4.22
C ARG A 207 4.40 -10.70 -3.45
N LYS A 208 3.61 -9.62 -3.60
CA LYS A 208 2.31 -9.51 -2.94
C LYS A 208 1.36 -10.62 -3.37
N PHE A 209 1.35 -10.98 -4.65
CA PHE A 209 0.54 -12.08 -5.15
C PHE A 209 0.95 -13.41 -4.50
N ALA A 210 2.26 -13.73 -4.51
CA ALA A 210 2.80 -14.91 -3.84
C ALA A 210 2.48 -14.97 -2.34
N GLN A 211 2.51 -13.82 -1.66
CA GLN A 211 2.26 -13.73 -0.22
C GLN A 211 0.78 -13.91 0.15
N TYR A 212 -0.14 -13.31 -0.61
CA TYR A 212 -1.53 -13.17 -0.19
C TYR A 212 -2.52 -14.09 -0.92
N VAL A 213 -2.17 -14.61 -2.09
CA VAL A 213 -3.09 -15.40 -2.93
C VAL A 213 -2.92 -16.89 -2.66
N LYS A 214 -3.96 -17.51 -2.10
CA LYS A 214 -4.02 -18.95 -1.91
C LYS A 214 -4.04 -19.66 -3.27
N GLY A 215 -3.16 -20.65 -3.44
CA GLY A 215 -3.05 -21.42 -4.69
C GLY A 215 -2.14 -20.77 -5.74
N ALA A 216 -1.47 -19.66 -5.42
CA ALA A 216 -0.41 -19.12 -6.26
C ALA A 216 0.73 -20.12 -6.43
N ASN A 217 1.31 -20.18 -7.63
CA ASN A 217 2.47 -21.02 -7.93
C ASN A 217 3.75 -20.30 -7.47
N ILE A 218 4.14 -20.58 -6.22
CA ILE A 218 5.30 -19.93 -5.58
C ILE A 218 6.60 -20.21 -6.36
N GLU A 219 6.78 -21.41 -6.90
CA GLU A 219 7.98 -21.78 -7.67
C GLU A 219 8.10 -20.93 -8.95
N ARG A 220 7.01 -20.84 -9.72
CA ARG A 220 6.97 -20.01 -10.94
C ARG A 220 7.19 -18.53 -10.62
N LEU A 221 6.57 -18.02 -9.55
CA LEU A 221 6.73 -16.62 -9.15
C LEU A 221 8.15 -16.34 -8.66
N GLN A 222 8.77 -17.30 -7.98
CA GLN A 222 10.17 -17.23 -7.58
C GLN A 222 11.10 -17.17 -8.81
N ASP A 223 10.86 -17.98 -9.84
CA ASP A 223 11.66 -17.94 -11.08
C ASP A 223 11.64 -16.54 -11.71
N VAL A 224 10.45 -15.95 -11.84
CA VAL A 224 10.28 -14.59 -12.37
C VAL A 224 10.99 -13.56 -11.47
N ILE A 225 10.97 -13.74 -10.15
CA ILE A 225 11.66 -12.86 -9.20
C ILE A 225 13.18 -12.97 -9.35
N ILE A 226 13.73 -14.17 -9.50
CA ILE A 226 15.15 -14.41 -9.75
C ILE A 226 15.59 -13.74 -11.05
N GLU A 227 14.76 -13.84 -12.10
CA GLU A 227 15.02 -13.20 -13.41
C GLU A 227 15.16 -11.68 -13.33
N THR A 228 14.57 -11.02 -12.31
CA THR A 228 14.74 -9.57 -12.11
C THR A 228 16.18 -9.19 -11.80
N LYS A 229 16.98 -10.11 -11.23
CA LYS A 229 18.34 -9.89 -10.73
C LYS A 229 18.47 -8.74 -9.72
N ASP A 230 17.36 -8.33 -9.10
CA ASP A 230 17.33 -7.32 -8.06
C ASP A 230 17.42 -7.99 -6.70
N ALA A 231 18.58 -7.83 -6.04
CA ALA A 231 18.86 -8.43 -4.74
C ALA A 231 17.86 -8.01 -3.66
N LYS A 232 17.33 -6.78 -3.73
CA LYS A 232 16.31 -6.31 -2.79
C LYS A 232 15.00 -7.05 -2.99
N ILE A 233 14.55 -7.20 -4.23
CA ILE A 233 13.29 -7.87 -4.55
C ILE A 233 13.38 -9.36 -4.17
N MET A 234 14.50 -10.03 -4.49
CA MET A 234 14.73 -11.42 -4.11
C MET A 234 14.73 -11.61 -2.58
N TYR A 235 15.43 -10.73 -1.85
CA TYR A 235 15.43 -10.74 -0.39
C TYR A 235 14.03 -10.51 0.19
N ASP A 236 13.34 -9.46 -0.27
CA ASP A 236 11.99 -9.15 0.20
C ASP A 236 11.02 -10.31 -0.09
N PHE A 237 11.22 -11.05 -1.19
CA PHE A 237 10.43 -12.22 -1.54
C PHE A 237 10.60 -13.35 -0.52
N VAL A 238 11.84 -13.82 -0.26
CA VAL A 238 12.08 -14.87 0.76
C VAL A 238 11.61 -14.44 2.14
N TYR A 239 11.82 -13.17 2.49
CA TYR A 239 11.44 -12.66 3.81
C TYR A 239 9.92 -12.64 4.04
N SER A 240 9.14 -12.40 2.99
CA SER A 240 7.67 -12.25 3.09
C SER A 240 6.89 -13.50 2.69
N VAL A 241 7.44 -14.31 1.79
CA VAL A 241 6.85 -15.54 1.28
C VAL A 241 7.56 -16.70 1.98
N ASN A 242 6.80 -17.48 2.76
CA ASN A 242 7.34 -18.67 3.42
C ASN A 242 7.61 -19.78 2.38
N THR A 243 8.67 -19.60 1.59
CA THR A 243 9.16 -20.55 0.59
C THR A 243 10.12 -21.56 1.24
N HIS A 244 10.06 -22.80 0.78
CA HIS A 244 10.97 -23.86 1.23
C HIS A 244 12.26 -23.89 0.39
N ASP A 245 12.29 -23.21 -0.76
CA ASP A 245 13.41 -23.21 -1.72
C ASP A 245 14.35 -22.00 -1.49
N ILE A 246 14.92 -21.96 -0.29
CA ILE A 246 15.82 -20.89 0.15
C ILE A 246 17.14 -20.90 -0.64
N GLU A 247 17.61 -22.09 -1.03
CA GLU A 247 18.91 -22.25 -1.68
C GLU A 247 18.99 -21.55 -3.04
N ARG A 248 17.95 -21.69 -3.89
CA ARG A 248 17.96 -21.05 -5.22
C ARG A 248 17.95 -19.53 -5.14
N LEU A 249 17.16 -18.96 -4.22
CA LEU A 249 17.14 -17.51 -4.00
C LEU A 249 18.44 -17.01 -3.35
N GLN A 250 19.05 -17.80 -2.47
CA GLN A 250 20.35 -17.47 -1.92
C GLN A 250 21.43 -17.41 -3.00
N ASP A 251 21.52 -18.45 -3.85
CA ASP A 251 22.51 -18.51 -4.92
C ASP A 251 22.31 -17.35 -5.91
N ALA A 252 21.05 -17.03 -6.26
CA ALA A 252 20.73 -15.87 -7.09
C ALA A 252 21.12 -14.51 -6.44
N ILE A 253 20.94 -14.36 -5.13
CA ILE A 253 21.40 -13.15 -4.41
C ILE A 253 22.92 -13.06 -4.39
N ILE A 254 23.62 -14.18 -4.18
CA ILE A 254 25.09 -14.25 -4.24
C ILE A 254 25.60 -13.78 -5.61
N GLU A 255 24.95 -14.20 -6.70
CA GLU A 255 25.30 -13.80 -8.07
C GLU A 255 25.22 -12.28 -8.30
N THR A 256 24.32 -11.57 -7.59
CA THR A 256 24.24 -10.10 -7.69
C THR A 256 25.44 -9.37 -7.10
N ARG A 257 26.23 -10.04 -6.25
CA ARG A 257 27.34 -9.46 -5.45
C ARG A 257 26.93 -8.26 -4.61
N ASN A 258 25.64 -8.12 -4.29
CA ASN A 258 25.16 -7.03 -3.46
C ASN A 258 25.42 -7.35 -1.98
N ALA A 259 26.50 -6.80 -1.44
CA ALA A 259 26.98 -7.09 -0.09
C ALA A 259 25.92 -6.86 1.00
N LYS A 260 25.11 -5.80 0.86
CA LYS A 260 24.01 -5.49 1.78
C LYS A 260 22.99 -6.61 1.87
N TYR A 261 22.56 -7.15 0.74
CA TYR A 261 21.53 -8.19 0.70
C TYR A 261 22.09 -9.59 0.98
N ILE A 262 23.35 -9.86 0.63
CA ILE A 262 24.07 -11.08 1.09
C ILE A 262 24.12 -11.11 2.63
N PHE A 263 24.54 -10.00 3.24
CA PHE A 263 24.54 -9.84 4.70
C PHE A 263 23.13 -9.98 5.29
N SER A 264 22.16 -9.23 4.76
CA SER A 264 20.77 -9.26 5.26
C SER A 264 20.17 -10.66 5.18
N PHE A 265 20.50 -11.43 4.13
CA PHE A 265 20.05 -12.80 3.97
C PHE A 265 20.62 -13.71 5.07
N ALA A 266 21.93 -13.63 5.34
CA ALA A 266 22.59 -14.45 6.36
C ALA A 266 22.04 -14.20 7.77
N VAL A 267 21.66 -12.97 8.07
CA VAL A 267 21.13 -12.59 9.39
C VAL A 267 19.67 -12.98 9.55
N ASN A 268 18.84 -12.70 8.53
CA ASN A 268 17.39 -12.68 8.71
C ASN A 268 16.67 -13.93 8.18
N ILE A 269 17.31 -14.75 7.34
CA ILE A 269 16.64 -15.89 6.69
C ILE A 269 17.01 -17.21 7.41
N PRO A 270 16.08 -17.84 8.14
CA PRO A 270 16.33 -19.14 8.76
C PRO A 270 16.61 -20.21 7.71
N GLY A 271 17.63 -21.05 7.95
CA GLY A 271 18.03 -22.10 6.99
C GLY A 271 18.97 -21.63 5.89
N ALA A 272 19.38 -20.35 5.88
CA ALA A 272 20.43 -19.87 4.99
C ALA A 272 21.76 -20.61 5.22
N ASN A 273 22.46 -20.94 4.13
CA ASN A 273 23.79 -21.53 4.16
C ASN A 273 24.84 -20.42 4.39
N VAL A 274 25.14 -20.19 5.67
CA VAL A 274 26.10 -19.17 6.10
C VAL A 274 27.48 -19.36 5.46
N GLY A 275 27.96 -20.61 5.28
CA GLY A 275 29.27 -20.86 4.68
C GLY A 275 29.39 -20.42 3.21
N LYS A 276 28.31 -20.57 2.42
CA LYS A 276 28.23 -20.01 1.06
C LYS A 276 28.25 -18.46 1.12
N LEU A 277 27.43 -17.88 2.00
CA LEU A 277 27.30 -16.42 2.16
C LEU A 277 28.58 -15.75 2.66
N GLU A 278 29.36 -16.41 3.52
CA GLU A 278 30.69 -15.96 3.95
C GLU A 278 31.67 -15.81 2.79
N SER A 279 31.67 -16.78 1.88
CA SER A 279 32.54 -16.72 0.70
C SER A 279 32.08 -15.58 -0.20
N ALA A 280 30.78 -15.52 -0.46
CA ALA A 280 30.18 -14.50 -1.31
C ALA A 280 30.43 -13.07 -0.78
N ILE A 281 30.27 -12.83 0.53
CA ILE A 281 30.48 -11.50 1.10
C ILE A 281 31.95 -11.07 1.01
N CYS A 282 32.89 -11.99 1.23
CA CYS A 282 34.32 -11.72 1.04
C CYS A 282 34.66 -11.31 -0.40
N ASP A 283 34.00 -11.92 -1.37
CA ASP A 283 34.22 -11.67 -2.80
C ASP A 283 33.69 -10.28 -3.23
N THR A 284 32.80 -9.66 -2.45
CA THR A 284 32.29 -8.31 -2.74
C THR A 284 33.31 -7.19 -2.47
N ASN A 285 34.31 -7.43 -1.62
CA ASN A 285 35.24 -6.42 -1.09
C ASN A 285 34.58 -5.24 -0.34
N ASP A 286 33.32 -5.39 0.07
CA ASP A 286 32.62 -4.39 0.86
C ASP A 286 32.97 -4.55 2.34
N ALA A 287 34.05 -3.88 2.77
CA ALA A 287 34.57 -3.99 4.14
C ALA A 287 33.50 -3.68 5.21
N ARG A 288 32.60 -2.72 4.94
CA ARG A 288 31.50 -2.39 5.85
C ARG A 288 30.59 -3.59 6.08
N HIS A 289 30.11 -4.22 5.01
CA HIS A 289 29.18 -5.35 5.16
C HIS A 289 29.88 -6.63 5.60
N ILE A 290 31.17 -6.80 5.32
CA ILE A 290 31.97 -7.88 5.91
C ILE A 290 32.08 -7.70 7.43
N CYS A 291 32.40 -6.48 7.92
CA CYS A 291 32.41 -6.18 9.36
C CYS A 291 31.04 -6.42 10.02
N LEU A 292 29.95 -5.95 9.39
CA LEU A 292 28.60 -6.22 9.87
C LEU A 292 28.30 -7.72 9.92
N PHE A 293 28.75 -8.49 8.94
CA PHE A 293 28.59 -9.94 8.90
C PHE A 293 29.28 -10.60 10.10
N VAL A 294 30.54 -10.25 10.36
CA VAL A 294 31.32 -10.75 11.50
C VAL A 294 30.62 -10.46 12.82
N LYS A 295 30.11 -9.24 12.99
CA LYS A 295 29.48 -8.79 14.24
C LYS A 295 28.13 -9.46 14.51
N ASN A 296 27.36 -9.80 13.48
CA ASN A 296 25.94 -10.18 13.65
C ASN A 296 25.62 -11.65 13.30
N VAL A 297 26.48 -12.35 12.54
CA VAL A 297 26.24 -13.73 12.14
C VAL A 297 26.97 -14.70 13.08
N LYS A 298 26.25 -15.24 14.07
CA LYS A 298 26.84 -16.01 15.19
C LYS A 298 27.69 -17.22 14.80
N VAL A 299 27.32 -17.91 13.72
CA VAL A 299 28.02 -19.12 13.25
C VAL A 299 29.07 -18.81 12.18
N ALA A 300 29.38 -17.52 11.95
CA ALA A 300 30.31 -17.12 10.92
C ALA A 300 31.75 -17.51 11.24
N ASN A 301 32.51 -17.82 10.20
CA ASN A 301 33.95 -18.00 10.27
C ASN A 301 34.67 -16.64 10.42
N ILE A 302 34.79 -16.19 11.67
CA ILE A 302 35.43 -14.92 12.04
C ILE A 302 36.84 -14.83 11.46
N GLN A 303 37.62 -15.91 11.48
CA GLN A 303 39.01 -15.90 10.98
C GLN A 303 39.09 -15.60 9.49
N LYS A 304 38.25 -16.27 8.67
CA LYS A 304 38.19 -16.04 7.23
C LYS A 304 37.79 -14.60 6.90
N LEU A 305 36.75 -14.08 7.55
CA LEU A 305 36.24 -12.73 7.32
C LEU A 305 37.25 -11.66 7.78
N LYS A 306 37.89 -11.87 8.95
CA LYS A 306 38.99 -11.04 9.47
C LYS A 306 40.14 -10.95 8.46
N SER A 307 40.64 -12.09 7.99
CA SER A 307 41.72 -12.12 6.99
C SER A 307 41.35 -11.33 5.73
N ARG A 308 40.08 -11.35 5.32
CA ARG A 308 39.63 -10.55 4.18
C ARG A 308 39.65 -9.06 4.45
N ILE A 309 39.20 -8.60 5.63
CA ILE A 309 39.25 -7.18 6.02
C ILE A 309 40.69 -6.67 6.02
N PHE A 310 41.62 -7.46 6.54
CA PHE A 310 43.05 -7.11 6.54
C PHE A 310 43.61 -6.96 5.12
N GLN A 311 43.16 -7.79 4.18
CA GLN A 311 43.54 -7.68 2.76
C GLN A 311 42.95 -6.45 2.07
N ILE A 312 41.74 -6.03 2.45
CA ILE A 312 41.14 -4.80 1.92
C ILE A 312 41.91 -3.57 2.42
N ASN A 313 42.58 -3.69 3.58
CA ASN A 313 43.46 -2.68 4.16
C ASN A 313 42.77 -1.32 4.37
N ASN A 314 41.52 -1.36 4.83
CA ASN A 314 40.80 -0.17 5.27
C ASN A 314 40.89 -0.07 6.79
N ILE A 315 41.65 0.91 7.29
CA ILE A 315 41.96 1.04 8.72
C ILE A 315 40.73 1.28 9.59
N GLU A 316 39.72 1.99 9.09
CA GLU A 316 38.46 2.24 9.82
C GLU A 316 37.77 0.92 10.16
N TYR A 317 37.65 0.04 9.16
CA TYR A 317 37.02 -1.27 9.32
C TYR A 317 37.90 -2.29 10.04
N ILE A 318 39.22 -2.16 9.97
CA ILE A 318 40.14 -2.93 10.82
C ILE A 318 39.94 -2.54 12.28
N TYR A 319 39.85 -1.24 12.58
CA TYR A 319 39.62 -0.74 13.93
C TYR A 319 38.26 -1.22 14.48
N GLU A 320 37.23 -1.29 13.62
CA GLU A 320 35.92 -1.84 13.99
C GLU A 320 35.93 -3.31 14.46
N LEU A 321 36.99 -4.07 14.15
CA LEU A 321 37.12 -5.47 14.56
C LEU A 321 37.55 -5.64 16.01
N ILE A 322 38.03 -4.57 16.68
CA ILE A 322 38.47 -4.64 18.08
C ILE A 322 37.33 -5.09 19.01
N GLU A 323 36.09 -4.71 18.68
CA GLU A 323 34.90 -5.04 19.47
C GLU A 323 34.37 -6.46 19.20
N VAL A 324 34.97 -7.22 18.28
CA VAL A 324 34.49 -8.56 17.90
C VAL A 324 35.12 -9.62 18.81
N PRO A 325 34.32 -10.40 19.56
CA PRO A 325 34.84 -11.48 20.38
C PRO A 325 35.58 -12.54 19.56
N GLY A 326 36.75 -12.97 20.04
CA GLY A 326 37.56 -14.03 19.40
C GLY A 326 38.59 -13.52 18.38
N ILE A 327 38.74 -12.20 18.25
CA ILE A 327 39.86 -11.59 17.52
C ILE A 327 41.00 -11.27 18.49
N ASP A 328 42.22 -11.64 18.12
CA ASP A 328 43.43 -11.38 18.92
C ASP A 328 43.83 -9.91 18.82
N MET A 329 43.94 -9.25 19.98
CA MET A 329 44.29 -7.84 20.06
C MET A 329 45.72 -7.57 19.59
N SER A 330 46.65 -8.50 19.81
CA SER A 330 48.05 -8.35 19.39
C SER A 330 48.20 -8.29 17.87
N GLU A 331 47.41 -9.10 17.14
CA GLU A 331 47.39 -9.08 15.67
C GLU A 331 46.82 -7.77 15.12
N LEU A 332 45.77 -7.23 15.76
CA LEU A 332 45.20 -5.94 15.39
C LEU A 332 46.17 -4.80 15.67
N GLU A 333 46.87 -4.83 16.81
CA GLU A 333 47.93 -3.85 17.14
C GLU A 333 49.02 -3.82 16.06
N ASP A 334 49.53 -4.99 15.64
CA ASP A 334 50.52 -5.10 14.56
C ASP A 334 50.05 -4.43 13.26
N ILE A 335 48.80 -4.64 12.88
CA ILE A 335 48.24 -4.13 11.63
C ILE A 335 47.96 -2.63 11.73
N ILE A 336 47.39 -2.16 12.85
CA ILE A 336 47.11 -0.74 13.09
C ILE A 336 48.40 0.05 13.12
N CYS A 337 49.44 -0.42 13.82
CA CYS A 337 50.74 0.26 13.85
C CYS A 337 51.43 0.27 12.48
N ARG A 338 51.22 -0.77 11.66
CA ARG A 338 51.88 -0.88 10.35
C ARG A 338 51.20 -0.07 9.25
N TYR A 339 49.87 -0.01 9.24
CA TYR A 339 49.09 0.54 8.11
C TYR A 339 48.13 1.65 8.52
N GLY A 340 47.94 1.89 9.81
CA GLY A 340 47.07 2.95 10.31
C GLY A 340 47.65 4.33 10.08
N ASN A 341 46.75 5.32 10.01
CA ASN A 341 47.17 6.71 10.09
C ASN A 341 47.35 7.14 11.56
N ALA A 342 47.98 8.29 11.77
CA ALA A 342 48.29 8.81 13.11
C ALA A 342 47.07 8.84 14.04
N GLU A 343 45.90 9.21 13.51
CA GLU A 343 44.65 9.31 14.26
C GLU A 343 44.19 7.94 14.80
N TYR A 344 44.14 6.91 13.95
CA TYR A 344 43.69 5.58 14.38
C TYR A 344 44.71 4.89 15.30
N ILE A 345 46.02 5.12 15.09
CA ILE A 345 47.05 4.59 15.98
C ILE A 345 46.95 5.26 17.37
N TYR A 346 46.80 6.59 17.41
CA TYR A 346 46.59 7.33 18.66
C TYR A 346 45.32 6.87 19.37
N LYS A 347 44.17 6.80 18.66
CA LYS A 347 42.90 6.30 19.22
C LYS A 347 43.04 4.88 19.79
N PHE A 348 43.80 4.04 19.11
CA PHE A 348 44.04 2.68 19.57
C PHE A 348 44.81 2.68 20.89
N ALA A 349 45.95 3.36 20.95
CA ALA A 349 46.77 3.43 22.15
C ALA A 349 46.09 4.13 23.33
N SER A 350 45.25 5.13 23.09
CA SER A 350 44.59 5.90 24.14
C SER A 350 43.42 5.14 24.79
N ASN A 351 42.79 4.22 24.06
CA ASN A 351 41.55 3.55 24.50
C ASN A 351 41.77 2.17 25.12
N TYR A 352 42.96 1.57 24.97
CA TYR A 352 43.22 0.20 25.40
C TYR A 352 44.52 0.12 26.23
N GLU A 353 44.43 -0.45 27.45
CA GLU A 353 45.53 -0.43 28.43
C GLU A 353 46.67 -1.43 28.12
N ASP A 354 46.35 -2.54 27.45
CA ASP A 354 47.26 -3.67 27.19
C ASP A 354 48.02 -3.53 25.86
N VAL A 355 48.15 -2.32 25.34
CA VAL A 355 48.80 -2.02 24.05
C VAL A 355 50.27 -1.63 24.24
N ASP A 356 51.15 -2.05 23.33
CA ASP A 356 52.53 -1.56 23.31
C ASP A 356 52.61 -0.08 22.87
N LEU A 357 52.66 0.81 23.86
CA LEU A 357 52.73 2.26 23.64
C LEU A 357 54.01 2.69 22.92
N ASN A 358 55.14 1.98 23.08
CA ASN A 358 56.38 2.35 22.39
C ASN A 358 56.25 2.08 20.89
N LYS A 359 55.70 0.93 20.55
CA LYS A 359 55.42 0.56 19.15
C LYS A 359 54.40 1.50 18.51
N CYS A 360 53.34 1.86 19.23
CA CYS A 360 52.37 2.85 18.75
C CYS A 360 53.00 4.24 18.56
N TYR A 361 53.87 4.66 19.48
CA TYR A 361 54.61 5.92 19.36
C TYR A 361 55.52 5.93 18.14
N GLU A 362 56.31 4.87 17.92
CA GLU A 362 57.15 4.73 16.73
C GLU A 362 56.32 4.77 15.45
N ALA A 363 55.17 4.09 15.43
CA ALA A 363 54.26 4.10 14.29
C ALA A 363 53.70 5.51 14.01
N ILE A 364 53.26 6.25 15.03
CA ILE A 364 52.79 7.65 14.87
C ILE A 364 53.92 8.56 14.41
N PHE A 365 55.11 8.42 14.99
CA PHE A 365 56.29 9.21 14.60
C PHE A 365 56.58 9.04 13.10
N ASN A 366 56.49 7.82 12.58
CA ASN A 366 56.69 7.51 11.16
C ASN A 366 55.60 8.08 10.22
N THR A 367 54.49 8.61 10.75
CA THR A 367 53.46 9.29 9.95
C THR A 367 53.74 10.78 9.76
N ASP A 368 54.78 11.33 10.38
CA ASP A 368 55.15 12.76 10.38
C ASP A 368 54.01 13.70 10.84
N SER A 369 53.15 13.22 11.76
CA SER A 369 52.01 13.98 12.26
C SER A 369 52.29 14.60 13.63
N ASP A 370 52.88 15.80 13.63
CA ASP A 370 53.24 16.55 14.85
C ASP A 370 52.06 16.66 15.84
N GLU A 371 50.86 16.94 15.32
CA GLU A 371 49.63 17.05 16.14
C GLU A 371 49.37 15.78 16.96
N PHE A 372 49.46 14.60 16.33
CA PHE A 372 49.18 13.33 17.00
C PHE A 372 50.37 12.83 17.83
N ILE A 373 51.61 13.21 17.49
CA ILE A 373 52.79 12.96 18.32
C ILE A 373 52.64 13.69 19.67
N GLU A 374 52.31 14.99 19.63
CA GLU A 374 52.12 15.79 20.85
C GLU A 374 50.98 15.25 21.71
N LYS A 375 49.82 14.99 21.11
CA LYS A 375 48.67 14.37 21.80
C LYS A 375 49.03 13.03 22.43
N PHE A 376 49.76 12.17 21.72
CA PHE A 376 50.16 10.86 22.24
C PHE A 376 51.09 10.99 23.46
N ILE A 377 52.07 11.90 23.42
CA ILE A 377 52.99 12.12 24.54
C ILE A 377 52.21 12.60 25.77
N GLU A 378 51.30 13.55 25.59
CA GLU A 378 50.49 14.11 26.69
C GLU A 378 49.57 13.06 27.30
N ASP A 379 48.75 12.40 26.47
CA ASP A 379 47.65 11.54 26.94
C ASP A 379 48.12 10.13 27.32
N CYS A 380 49.02 9.53 26.53
CA CYS A 380 49.39 8.12 26.71
C CYS A 380 50.65 7.95 27.56
N LEU A 381 51.65 8.82 27.38
CA LEU A 381 52.94 8.72 28.09
C LEU A 381 53.01 9.63 29.33
N GLY A 382 52.31 10.76 29.34
CA GLY A 382 52.26 11.71 30.45
C GLY A 382 51.65 11.13 31.73
N HIS A 383 50.64 10.27 31.61
CA HIS A 383 49.97 9.63 32.76
C HIS A 383 50.76 8.47 33.41
N LYS A 384 51.62 7.74 32.67
CA LYS A 384 52.45 6.65 33.26
C LYS A 384 53.59 7.18 34.14
N LYS A 385 54.09 8.41 33.92
CA LYS A 385 55.07 9.05 34.82
C LYS A 385 54.55 9.33 36.24
N ILE A 386 53.23 9.27 36.48
CA ILE A 386 52.65 9.55 37.80
C ILE A 386 52.39 8.26 38.61
N LYS A 387 52.40 7.07 37.98
CA LYS A 387 52.15 5.78 38.68
C LYS A 387 53.39 4.91 38.91
N THR A 388 54.49 5.10 38.19
CA THR A 388 55.78 4.44 38.49
C THR A 388 56.79 5.51 38.87
N GLY A 389 56.67 6.03 40.09
CA GLY A 389 57.72 6.84 40.68
C GLY A 389 58.89 5.95 41.06
N GLU A 390 59.87 5.81 40.17
CA GLU A 390 61.24 5.45 40.52
C GLU A 390 62.18 6.24 39.59
N VAL A 391 63.01 7.07 40.25
CA VAL A 391 64.15 7.83 39.71
C VAL A 391 65.37 6.93 39.71
#